data_AF-A0AAV1TD97-F1
#
_entry.id   AF-A0AAV1TD97-F1
#
_cell.length_a   1.000
_cell.length_b   1.000
_cell.length_c   1.000
_cell.angle_alpha   90.00
_cell.angle_beta   90.00
_cell.angle_gamma   90.00
#
_symmetry.space_group_name_H-M   'P 1'
#
loop_
_entity.id
_entity.type
_entity.pdbx_description
1 polymer ?
#
loop_
_entity_poly.entity_id
_entity_poly.type
_entity_poly.pdbx_seq_one_letter_code
_entity_poly.pdbx_strand_id
1 'polypeptide(L)'
;MSAEHVPWAAAILCYIQYAILITFGHLRDHAGSIFGGSRYSDNAKKGYAPLLVAFENFYTKRIYHRLQDVFNRPVAGSPGAQIDLIERYSVDENKTLHNKDGASSVV
;
A
#
# COMPACT_ATOMS: atom_id res chain seq x y z
N MET A 1 28.05 -7.71 17.64
CA MET A 1 26.61 -7.81 17.35
C MET A 1 26.37 -9.22 16.82
N SER A 2 26.09 -10.17 17.72
CA SER A 2 25.80 -11.55 17.30
C SER A 2 24.55 -11.53 16.45
N ALA A 3 24.64 -11.99 15.20
CA ALA A 3 23.47 -12.27 14.40
C ALA A 3 22.68 -13.36 15.12
N GLU A 4 21.56 -13.00 15.75
CA GLU A 4 20.58 -13.99 16.20
C GLU A 4 20.27 -14.89 15.01
N HIS A 5 20.46 -16.19 15.18
CA HIS A 5 20.12 -17.17 14.16
C HIS A 5 18.62 -17.09 13.91
N VAL A 6 18.23 -16.42 12.83
CA VAL A 6 16.86 -16.42 12.38
C VAL A 6 16.51 -17.87 12.03
N PRO A 7 15.46 -18.44 12.65
CA PRO A 7 15.07 -19.81 12.34
C PRO A 7 14.83 -19.93 10.84
N TRP A 8 15.53 -20.88 10.21
CA TRP A 8 15.53 -21.06 8.76
C TRP A 8 14.11 -21.21 8.20
N ALA A 9 13.21 -21.82 8.96
CA ALA A 9 11.81 -21.96 8.61
C ALA A 9 11.10 -20.60 8.51
N ALA A 10 11.36 -19.67 9.43
CA ALA A 10 10.78 -18.33 9.39
C ALA A 10 11.28 -17.54 8.18
N ALA A 11 12.59 -17.62 7.87
CA ALA A 11 13.15 -16.97 6.70
C ALA A 11 12.52 -17.49 5.39
N ILE A 12 12.38 -18.82 5.25
CA ILE A 12 11.74 -19.45 4.09
C ILE A 12 10.27 -19.03 3.97
N LEU A 13 9.53 -19.04 5.08
CA LEU A 13 8.13 -18.62 5.11
C LEU A 13 7.97 -17.16 4.68
N CYS A 14 8.86 -16.26 5.10
CA CYS A 14 8.86 -14.87 4.64
C CYS A 14 9.04 -14.80 3.12
N TYR A 15 10.02 -15.50 2.54
CA TYR A 15 10.22 -15.50 1.08
C TYR A 15 9.02 -16.08 0.32
N ILE A 16 8.42 -17.16 0.81
CA ILE A 16 7.22 -17.76 0.22
C ILE A 16 6.04 -16.78 0.29
N GLN A 17 5.85 -16.11 1.43
CA GLN A 17 4.80 -15.10 1.59
C GLN A 17 4.97 -13.95 0.60
N TYR A 18 6.20 -13.43 0.44
CA TYR A 18 6.49 -12.40 -0.56
C TYR A 18 6.20 -12.90 -1.99
N ALA A 19 6.62 -14.12 -2.32
CA ALA A 19 6.38 -14.70 -3.64
C ALA A 19 4.88 -14.86 -3.94
N ILE A 20 4.08 -15.33 -2.98
CA ILE A 20 2.62 -15.46 -3.12
C ILE A 20 1.97 -14.09 -3.33
N LEU A 21 2.36 -13.07 -2.54
CA LEU A 21 1.82 -11.72 -2.66
C LEU A 21 2.09 -11.12 -4.05
N ILE A 22 3.31 -11.27 -4.56
CA ILE A 22 3.71 -10.78 -5.88
C ILE A 22 2.94 -11.53 -6.97
N THR A 23 2.88 -12.87 -6.90
CA THR A 23 2.22 -13.71 -7.91
C THR A 23 0.71 -13.43 -7.98
N PHE A 24 0.03 -13.38 -6.82
CA PHE A 24 -1.40 -13.08 -6.75
C PHE A 24 -1.70 -11.65 -7.20
N GLY A 25 -0.77 -10.74 -6.92
CA GLY A 25 -0.75 -9.38 -7.45
C GLY A 25 -0.83 -9.32 -8.97
N HIS A 26 0.10 -9.97 -9.65
CA HIS A 26 0.14 -10.04 -11.11
C HIS A 26 -1.09 -10.76 -11.67
N LEU A 27 -1.53 -11.88 -11.08
CA LEU A 27 -2.72 -12.61 -11.52
C LEU A 27 -3.97 -11.72 -11.52
N ARG A 28 -4.17 -10.94 -10.45
CA ARG A 28 -5.28 -9.98 -10.35
C ARG A 28 -5.16 -8.84 -11.36
N ASP A 29 -3.94 -8.43 -11.70
CA ASP A 29 -3.72 -7.36 -12.66
C ASP A 29 -3.98 -7.83 -14.10
N HIS A 30 -3.56 -9.04 -14.44
CA HIS A 30 -3.93 -9.71 -15.69
C HIS A 30 -5.44 -9.89 -15.81
N ALA A 31 -6.11 -10.35 -14.75
CA ALA A 31 -7.57 -10.42 -14.71
C ALA A 31 -8.21 -9.03 -14.90
N GLY A 32 -7.70 -7.99 -14.22
CA GLY A 32 -8.19 -6.62 -14.38
C GLY A 32 -7.98 -6.02 -15.78
N SER A 33 -6.89 -6.41 -16.46
CA SER A 33 -6.65 -6.03 -17.86
C SER A 33 -7.60 -6.73 -18.83
N ILE A 34 -7.99 -7.98 -18.55
CA ILE A 34 -8.92 -8.75 -19.39
C ILE A 34 -10.35 -8.27 -19.20
N PHE A 35 -10.76 -7.97 -17.95
CA PHE A 35 -12.12 -7.54 -17.62
C PHE A 35 -12.38 -6.03 -17.84
N GLY A 36 -11.42 -5.27 -18.37
CA GLY A 36 -11.61 -3.88 -18.82
C GLY A 36 -11.94 -2.85 -17.72
N GLY A 37 -12.10 -3.26 -16.46
CA GLY A 37 -12.44 -2.42 -15.32
C GLY A 37 -11.24 -1.83 -14.57
N SER A 38 -10.05 -1.83 -15.15
CA SER A 38 -8.86 -1.31 -14.47
C SER A 38 -8.92 0.23 -14.41
N ARG A 39 -9.25 0.75 -13.22
CA ARG A 39 -9.11 2.16 -12.81
C ARG A 39 -7.77 2.78 -13.23
N TYR A 40 -6.73 1.96 -13.37
CA TYR A 40 -5.38 2.36 -13.72
C TYR A 40 -5.02 1.95 -15.15
N SER A 41 -5.81 2.42 -16.11
CA SER A 41 -5.41 2.46 -17.51
C SER A 41 -4.09 3.25 -17.62
N ASP A 42 -3.05 2.61 -18.17
CA ASP A 42 -1.72 3.20 -18.39
C ASP A 42 -1.82 4.34 -19.41
N ASN A 43 -2.30 5.49 -18.96
CA ASN A 43 -2.30 6.72 -19.73
C ASN A 43 -1.02 7.48 -19.42
N ALA A 44 0.12 6.90 -19.80
CA ALA A 44 1.29 7.74 -20.08
C ALA A 44 0.83 8.73 -21.16
N LYS A 45 0.80 10.03 -20.84
CA LYS A 45 0.40 11.05 -21.81
C LYS A 45 1.25 10.86 -23.07
N LYS A 46 0.61 10.83 -24.24
CA LYS A 46 1.28 10.62 -25.53
C LYS A 46 2.48 11.57 -25.66
N GLY A 47 3.69 11.02 -25.75
CA GLY A 47 4.95 11.77 -25.89
C GLY A 47 5.84 11.81 -24.65
N TYR A 48 5.44 11.20 -23.52
CA TYR A 48 6.27 11.11 -22.32
C TYR A 48 6.78 9.69 -22.09
N ALA A 49 8.02 9.58 -21.60
CA ALA A 49 8.56 8.31 -21.12
C ALA A 49 7.77 7.82 -19.90
N PRO A 50 7.63 6.49 -19.70
CA PRO A 50 6.99 5.95 -18.51
C PRO A 50 7.72 6.43 -17.26
N LEU A 51 6.97 7.03 -16.32
CA LEU A 51 7.53 7.59 -15.08
C LEU A 51 7.96 6.51 -14.07
N LEU A 52 7.37 5.32 -14.14
CA LEU A 52 7.59 4.22 -13.21
C LEU A 52 7.88 2.93 -13.99
N VAL A 53 8.75 2.10 -13.43
CA VAL A 53 9.00 0.74 -13.93
C VAL A 53 7.73 -0.11 -13.70
N ALA A 54 7.52 -1.15 -14.51
CA ALA A 54 6.33 -2.01 -14.44
C ALA A 54 6.01 -2.52 -13.01
N PHE A 55 7.03 -2.88 -12.23
CA PHE A 55 6.86 -3.33 -10.85
C PHE A 55 6.42 -2.20 -9.90
N GLU A 56 7.01 -1.01 -10.02
CA GLU A 56 6.66 0.16 -9.19
C GLU A 56 5.23 0.64 -9.48
N ASN A 57 4.84 0.56 -10.75
CA ASN A 57 3.48 0.84 -11.19
C ASN A 57 2.50 -0.16 -10.56
N PHE A 58 2.83 -1.46 -10.61
CA PHE A 58 2.03 -2.51 -9.96
C PHE A 58 1.91 -2.28 -8.43
N TYR A 59 3.04 -2.00 -7.76
CA TYR A 59 3.10 -1.78 -6.32
C TYR A 59 2.19 -0.61 -5.91
N THR A 60 2.30 0.52 -6.59
CA THR A 60 1.49 1.71 -6.33
C THR A 60 0.00 1.40 -6.51
N LYS A 61 -0.37 0.81 -7.65
CA LYS A 61 -1.77 0.55 -8.04
C LYS A 61 -2.50 -0.43 -7.12
N ARG A 62 -1.84 -1.49 -6.66
CA ARG A 62 -2.52 -2.64 -6.02
C ARG A 62 -2.18 -2.83 -4.54
N ILE A 63 -1.02 -2.35 -4.08
CA ILE A 63 -0.55 -2.54 -2.70
C ILE A 63 -0.62 -1.20 -1.94
N TYR A 64 0.02 -0.17 -2.47
CA TYR A 64 0.18 1.10 -1.76
C TYR A 64 -1.16 1.74 -1.38
N HIS A 65 -2.09 1.90 -2.33
CA HIS A 65 -3.40 2.52 -2.05
C HIS A 65 -4.26 1.77 -1.01
N ARG A 66 -4.01 0.47 -0.80
CA ARG A 66 -4.69 -0.29 0.26
C ARG A 66 -4.04 -0.07 1.62
N LEU A 67 -2.72 0.06 1.63
CA LEU A 67 -1.91 0.13 2.84
C LEU A 67 -1.74 1.56 3.38
N GLN A 68 -1.85 2.57 2.50
CA GLN A 68 -1.56 3.97 2.81
C GLN A 68 -2.40 4.55 3.96
N ASP A 69 -3.59 3.98 4.24
CA ASP A 69 -4.46 4.53 5.27
C ASP A 69 -3.86 4.38 6.66
N VAL A 70 -3.19 3.25 6.90
CA VAL A 70 -2.49 2.96 8.16
C VAL A 70 -1.15 3.70 8.22
N PHE A 71 -0.35 3.63 7.15
CA PHE A 71 1.03 4.13 7.17
C PHE A 71 1.13 5.65 7.13
N ASN A 72 0.20 6.31 6.43
CA ASN A 72 0.23 7.77 6.29
C ASN A 72 -0.72 8.46 7.28
N ARG A 73 -1.15 7.79 8.36
CA ARG A 73 -2.11 8.38 9.30
C ARG A 73 -1.43 9.52 10.07
N PRO A 74 -1.96 10.76 10.00
CA PRO A 74 -1.32 11.88 10.67
C PRO A 74 -1.53 11.79 12.18
N VAL A 75 -0.45 12.03 12.92
CA VAL A 75 -0.45 12.16 14.38
C VAL A 75 -0.68 13.63 14.71
N ALA A 76 -1.67 13.90 15.57
CA ALA A 76 -2.02 15.25 16.01
C ALA A 76 -1.42 15.63 17.38
N GLY A 77 -0.87 14.67 18.10
CA GLY A 77 -0.40 14.83 19.48
C GLY A 77 1.12 14.74 19.67
N SER A 78 1.57 15.09 20.87
CA SER A 78 2.92 14.82 21.34
C SER A 78 3.12 13.33 21.59
N PRO A 79 4.33 12.75 21.38
CA PRO A 79 4.60 11.36 21.72
C PRO A 79 4.31 11.09 23.21
N GLY A 80 3.48 10.09 23.49
CA GLY A 80 3.01 9.73 24.82
C GLY A 80 2.49 8.29 24.88
N ALA A 81 1.92 7.90 26.02
CA ALA A 81 1.35 6.56 26.21
C ALA A 81 0.06 6.32 25.39
N GLN A 82 -0.53 7.38 24.85
CA GLN A 82 -1.65 7.33 23.91
C GLN A 82 -1.27 8.20 22.70
N ILE A 83 -1.68 7.77 21.51
CA ILE A 83 -1.39 8.48 20.28
C ILE A 83 -2.69 9.07 19.72
N ASP A 84 -2.70 10.39 19.56
CA ASP A 84 -3.82 11.10 18.94
C ASP A 84 -3.68 11.05 17.42
N LEU A 85 -4.67 10.45 16.76
CA LEU A 85 -4.66 10.27 15.31
C LEU A 85 -5.79 11.05 14.66
N ILE A 86 -5.48 11.74 13.56
CA ILE A 86 -6.50 12.40 12.74
C ILE A 86 -7.28 11.31 11.99
N GLU A 87 -8.60 11.32 12.11
CA GLU A 87 -9.47 10.44 11.33
C GLU A 87 -9.56 10.96 9.90
N ARG A 88 -9.47 10.04 8.93
CA ARG A 88 -9.62 10.36 7.52
C ARG A 88 -10.62 9.41 6.90
N TYR A 89 -11.33 9.89 5.89
CA TYR A 89 -12.20 9.06 5.07
C TYR A 89 -11.89 9.27 3.60
N SER A 90 -12.20 8.25 2.80
CA SER A 90 -12.10 8.31 1.35
C SER A 90 -13.42 7.85 0.75
N VAL A 91 -13.82 8.52 -0.33
CA VAL A 91 -15.04 8.20 -1.10
C VAL A 91 -14.68 7.51 -2.42
N ASP A 92 -13.38 7.41 -2.73
CA ASP A 92 -12.85 7.01 -4.03
C ASP A 92 -11.81 5.86 -3.92
N GLU A 93 -12.05 4.91 -3.03
CA GLU A 93 -11.16 3.78 -2.66
C GLU A 93 -9.70 4.23 -2.41
N ASN A 94 -9.51 5.15 -1.46
CA ASN A 94 -8.20 5.62 -1.02
C ASN A 94 -7.38 6.31 -2.13
N LYS A 95 -8.03 7.03 -3.05
CA LYS A 95 -7.31 7.88 -3.99
C LYS A 95 -7.14 9.29 -3.44
N THR A 96 -8.19 9.88 -2.87
CA THR A 96 -8.09 11.08 -2.04
C THR A 96 -8.48 10.76 -0.60
N LEU A 97 -7.74 11.35 0.34
CA LEU A 97 -8.00 11.22 1.76
C LEU A 97 -8.45 12.58 2.28
N HIS A 98 -9.66 12.64 2.80
CA HIS A 98 -10.22 13.84 3.42
C HIS A 98 -10.12 13.71 4.93
N ASN A 99 -9.62 14.74 5.59
CA ASN A 99 -9.56 14.79 7.05
C ASN A 99 -10.97 15.02 7.59
N LYS A 100 -11.33 14.28 8.63
CA LYS A 100 -12.52 14.52 9.43
C LYS A 100 -12.17 15.53 10.52
N ASP A 101 -13.13 16.35 10.92
CA ASP A 101 -12.95 17.30 12.01
C ASP A 101 -12.83 16.53 13.34
N GLY A 102 -11.63 16.53 13.92
CA GLY A 102 -11.34 15.90 15.22
C GLY A 102 -10.15 14.92 15.21
N ALA A 103 -9.57 14.70 16.38
CA ALA A 103 -8.56 13.68 16.62
C ALA A 103 -9.14 12.61 17.56
N SER A 104 -8.86 11.35 17.24
CA SER A 104 -9.27 10.21 18.06
C SER A 104 -8.02 9.62 18.72
N SER A 105 -8.04 9.53 20.05
CA SER A 105 -6.98 8.92 20.83
C SER A 105 -7.08 7.41 20.75
N VAL A 106 -6.03 6.74 20.29
CA VAL A 106 -5.92 5.28 20.28
C VAL A 106 -4.78 4.89 21.22
N VAL A 107 -5.03 3.86 22.05
CA VAL A 107 -4.10 3.30 23.04
C VAL A 107 -2.98 2.54 22.34
#